data_AF-A0A1Y3NW88-F1
#
_entry.id   AF-A0A1Y3NW88-F1
#
_cell.length_a   1.000
_cell.length_b   1.000
_cell.length_c   1.000
_cell.angle_alpha   90.00
_cell.angle_beta   90.00
_cell.angle_gamma   90.00
#
_symmetry.space_group_name_H-M   'P 1'
#
loop_
_entity.id
_entity.type
_entity.pdbx_description
1 polymer ?
#
loop_
_entity_poly.entity_id
_entity_poly.type
_entity_poly.pdbx_seq_one_letter_code
_entity_poly.pdbx_strand_id
1 'polypeptide(L)'
;MLIQNGIYSNISQYSGEIFSNNSKLGTTLLSEKIRSDDDKIDILLICDNKGHLHMSVFGLFYLGSIDINKDTKYNIKNPYIVSSYLSNDLHYISLIVISADSENDILSGRLENELNDCSTGSKEYDLKSISNKYKLYKMTFDTVIIFNKKKKVKSLAIKLGNIVSHISYIYGGIKNMKSEYEGKVKITNDNLKKFSEVMEDFAVFTPPITEFIITFVTGLPTQSVRHYLSNELREKGLKNWERTLDVTYSNIQKLIIEFVQPGCERLLFYLSDLLGFCKWYV
;
A
#
# COMPACT_ATOMS: atom_id res chain seq x y z
N MET A 1 3.52 13.12 -23.78
CA MET A 1 4.01 11.76 -23.47
C MET A 1 3.26 11.33 -22.22
N LEU A 2 2.36 10.36 -22.36
CA LEU A 2 1.42 9.92 -21.34
C LEU A 2 2.17 9.22 -20.20
N ILE A 3 2.22 9.84 -19.02
CA ILE A 3 2.70 9.18 -17.80
C ILE A 3 1.49 8.94 -16.91
N GLN A 4 0.90 7.75 -17.08
CA GLN A 4 -0.02 7.15 -16.14
C GLN A 4 0.57 5.78 -15.85
N ASN A 5 1.10 5.60 -14.63
CA ASN A 5 0.81 4.47 -13.76
C ASN A 5 1.71 4.57 -12.52
N GLY A 6 1.04 4.85 -11.40
CA GLY A 6 1.64 4.80 -10.08
C GLY A 6 2.19 3.42 -9.78
N ILE A 7 3.18 3.41 -8.91
CA ILE A 7 3.78 2.23 -8.31
C ILE A 7 2.69 1.54 -7.48
N TYR A 8 1.94 0.65 -8.12
CA TYR A 8 1.35 -0.48 -7.45
C TYR A 8 2.53 -1.35 -7.01
N SER A 9 2.97 -1.19 -5.77
CA SER A 9 3.72 -2.24 -5.11
C SER A 9 2.91 -3.53 -5.25
N ASN A 10 3.58 -4.60 -5.66
CA ASN A 10 3.00 -5.92 -5.91
C ASN A 10 2.25 -6.46 -4.68
N ILE A 11 0.99 -6.06 -4.51
CA ILE A 11 0.04 -6.55 -3.50
C ILE A 11 -0.77 -7.73 -4.06
N SER A 12 -0.61 -8.06 -5.35
CA SER A 12 -1.40 -9.10 -6.04
C SER A 12 -0.95 -10.54 -5.77
N GLN A 13 0.25 -10.79 -5.23
CA GLN A 13 0.73 -12.17 -4.99
C GLN A 13 0.35 -12.76 -3.62
N TYR A 14 -0.21 -11.96 -2.70
CA TYR A 14 -0.43 -12.42 -1.32
C TYR A 14 -1.85 -12.87 -0.98
N SER A 15 -2.82 -12.80 -1.90
CA SER A 15 -4.23 -13.09 -1.55
C SER A 15 -4.49 -14.53 -1.09
N GLY A 16 -3.66 -15.48 -1.52
CA GLY A 16 -3.76 -16.90 -1.13
C GLY A 16 -2.96 -17.29 0.13
N GLU A 17 -1.94 -16.51 0.51
CA GLU A 17 -1.01 -16.90 1.59
C GLU A 17 -1.36 -16.30 2.96
N ILE A 18 -2.15 -15.22 3.01
CA ILE A 18 -2.50 -14.48 4.25
C ILE A 18 -3.16 -15.39 5.31
N PHE A 19 -3.82 -16.47 4.88
CA PHE A 19 -4.60 -17.38 5.74
C PHE A 19 -4.03 -18.80 5.83
N SER A 20 -2.89 -19.06 5.19
CA SER A 20 -2.13 -20.28 5.48
C SER A 20 -1.50 -20.16 6.87
N ASN A 21 -1.39 -21.25 7.62
CA ASN A 21 -0.76 -21.30 8.96
C ASN A 21 0.70 -20.76 9.00
N ASN A 22 1.26 -20.37 7.84
CA ASN A 22 2.58 -19.77 7.67
C ASN A 22 2.56 -18.25 7.43
N SER A 23 1.42 -17.54 7.55
CA SER A 23 1.37 -16.07 7.33
C SER A 23 2.11 -15.23 8.40
N LYS A 24 2.78 -15.88 9.35
CA LYS A 24 3.81 -15.32 10.23
C LYS A 24 5.11 -14.89 9.51
N LEU A 25 5.14 -14.73 8.19
CA LEU A 25 6.42 -14.65 7.47
C LEU A 25 6.85 -13.25 7.01
N GLY A 26 5.94 -12.32 6.71
CA GLY A 26 6.33 -11.06 6.07
C GLY A 26 6.94 -10.01 7.02
N THR A 27 6.14 -9.54 7.98
CA THR A 27 6.49 -8.39 8.82
C THR A 27 7.05 -8.79 10.18
N THR A 28 6.68 -9.97 10.67
CA THR A 28 7.26 -10.62 11.84
C THR A 28 8.74 -10.93 11.61
N LEU A 29 9.14 -11.42 10.43
CA LEU A 29 10.56 -11.63 10.12
C LEU A 29 11.36 -10.33 10.06
N LEU A 30 10.80 -9.23 9.53
CA LEU A 30 11.47 -7.92 9.58
C LEU A 30 11.57 -7.43 11.02
N SER A 31 10.51 -7.53 11.81
CA SER A 31 10.54 -7.14 13.23
C SER A 31 11.46 -8.02 14.08
N GLU A 32 11.57 -9.32 13.78
CA GLU A 32 12.47 -10.28 14.45
C GLU A 32 13.93 -10.05 14.03
N LYS A 33 14.18 -9.78 12.74
CA LYS A 33 15.51 -9.43 12.24
C LYS A 33 15.97 -8.09 12.79
N ILE A 34 15.09 -7.10 12.90
CA ILE A 34 15.37 -5.80 13.54
C ILE A 34 15.57 -5.95 15.06
N ARG A 35 14.90 -6.92 15.71
CA ARG A 35 15.14 -7.27 17.13
C ARG A 35 16.45 -8.01 17.38
N SER A 36 17.04 -8.64 16.36
CA SER A 36 18.31 -9.38 16.50
C SER A 36 19.57 -8.48 16.45
N ASP A 37 19.45 -7.26 15.92
CA ASP A 37 20.54 -6.28 15.77
C ASP A 37 20.19 -5.02 16.61
N ASP A 38 20.38 -5.12 17.94
CA ASP A 38 19.75 -4.21 18.92
C ASP A 38 20.12 -2.72 18.75
N ASP A 39 21.27 -2.38 18.15
CA ASP A 39 21.73 -0.99 18.03
C ASP A 39 21.75 -0.40 16.60
N LYS A 40 21.50 -1.20 15.54
CA LYS A 40 21.52 -0.68 14.16
C LYS A 40 20.22 -0.01 13.76
N ILE A 41 20.33 1.06 12.96
CA ILE A 41 19.23 1.84 12.38
C ILE A 41 19.57 2.06 10.91
N ASP A 42 18.69 1.62 10.03
CA ASP A 42 18.84 1.84 8.60
C ASP A 42 17.99 3.04 8.19
N ILE A 43 18.60 4.00 7.51
CA ILE A 43 17.92 5.17 6.97
C ILE A 43 18.05 5.15 5.46
N LEU A 44 16.91 5.14 4.79
CA LEU A 44 16.78 5.30 3.35
C LEU A 44 16.75 6.79 3.03
N LEU A 45 17.71 7.23 2.22
CA LEU A 45 17.73 8.57 1.62
C LEU A 45 17.20 8.49 0.19
N ILE A 46 16.26 9.35 -0.15
CA ILE A 46 15.68 9.44 -1.49
C ILE A 46 15.77 10.90 -1.94
N CYS A 47 16.25 11.16 -3.14
CA CYS A 47 16.33 12.50 -3.69
C CYS A 47 15.38 12.64 -4.88
N ASP A 48 14.67 13.77 -4.96
CA ASP A 48 13.83 14.12 -6.11
C ASP A 48 14.59 15.01 -7.10
N ASN A 49 14.11 15.06 -8.34
CA ASN A 49 14.65 15.89 -9.42
C ASN A 49 14.49 17.40 -9.17
N LYS A 50 13.68 17.79 -8.18
CA LYS A 50 13.46 19.18 -7.74
C LYS A 50 14.36 19.61 -6.58
N GLY A 51 15.29 18.75 -6.15
CA GLY A 51 16.20 19.05 -5.04
C GLY A 51 15.56 18.86 -3.66
N HIS A 52 14.58 17.96 -3.55
CA HIS A 52 14.05 17.51 -2.26
C HIS A 52 14.78 16.24 -1.82
N LEU A 53 15.34 16.26 -0.60
CA LEU A 53 15.88 15.08 0.06
C LEU A 53 14.82 14.54 1.02
N HIS A 54 14.41 13.30 0.84
CA HIS A 54 13.50 12.56 1.71
C HIS A 54 14.26 11.53 2.53
N MET A 55 13.91 11.41 3.81
CA MET A 55 14.53 10.46 4.74
C MET A 55 13.47 9.54 5.32
N SER A 56 13.72 8.23 5.29
CA SER A 56 12.84 7.22 5.87
C SER A 56 13.61 6.17 6.64
N VAL A 57 13.19 5.87 7.87
CA VAL A 57 13.77 4.80 8.69
C VAL A 57 13.18 3.44 8.28
N PHE A 58 14.05 2.47 8.00
CA PHE A 58 13.70 1.13 7.46
C PHE A 58 12.82 1.15 6.19
N GLY A 59 12.71 2.29 5.50
CA GLY A 59 11.75 2.49 4.41
C GLY A 59 10.27 2.46 4.85
N LEU A 60 9.98 2.41 6.15
CA LEU A 60 8.63 2.29 6.71
C LEU A 60 8.17 3.58 7.39
N PHE A 61 9.09 4.26 8.08
CA PHE A 61 8.77 5.46 8.85
C PHE A 61 9.42 6.69 8.22
N TYR A 62 8.58 7.58 7.67
CA TYR A 62 9.04 8.83 7.10
C TYR A 62 9.51 9.80 8.18
N LEU A 63 10.77 10.22 8.11
CA LEU A 63 11.38 11.08 9.12
C LEU A 63 11.22 12.57 8.77
N GLY A 64 11.32 12.90 7.48
CA GLY A 64 11.17 14.26 6.98
C GLY A 64 11.77 14.47 5.60
N SER A 65 11.55 15.66 5.07
CA SER A 65 12.18 16.15 3.84
C SER A 65 12.98 17.42 4.11
N ILE A 66 14.06 17.61 3.35
CA ILE A 66 14.83 18.85 3.28
C ILE A 66 14.72 19.36 1.84
N ASP A 67 14.17 20.56 1.69
CA ASP A 67 14.08 21.28 0.43
C ASP A 67 15.25 22.26 0.33
N ILE A 68 16.15 22.06 -0.63
CA ILE A 68 17.36 22.88 -0.76
C ILE A 68 17.02 24.36 -0.96
N ASN A 69 15.92 24.67 -1.67
CA ASN A 69 15.57 26.06 -1.99
C ASN A 69 14.93 26.80 -0.81
N LYS A 70 14.17 26.10 0.02
CA LYS A 70 13.41 26.70 1.12
C LYS A 70 14.15 26.62 2.44
N ASP A 71 14.81 25.50 2.70
CA ASP A 71 15.40 25.21 4.01
C ASP A 71 16.85 25.66 4.11
N THR A 72 17.49 26.02 2.98
CA THR A 72 18.84 26.62 2.98
C THR A 72 18.78 28.11 2.71
N LYS A 73 19.73 28.85 3.30
CA LYS A 73 19.89 30.30 3.04
C LYS A 73 20.34 30.60 1.60
N TYR A 74 20.71 29.58 0.83
CA TYR A 74 21.22 29.73 -0.52
C TYR A 74 20.08 29.50 -1.51
N ASN A 75 19.70 30.57 -2.22
CA ASN A 75 18.74 30.46 -3.32
C ASN A 75 19.44 29.87 -4.55
N ILE A 76 19.55 28.55 -4.59
CA ILE A 76 20.17 27.81 -5.70
C ILE A 76 19.14 27.70 -6.82
N LYS A 77 19.51 28.13 -8.04
CA LYS A 77 18.63 27.93 -9.21
C LYS A 77 18.66 26.46 -9.61
N ASN A 78 17.49 25.84 -9.69
CA ASN A 78 17.27 24.45 -10.11
C ASN A 78 18.27 23.46 -9.48
N PRO A 79 18.19 23.23 -8.15
CA PRO A 79 19.10 22.31 -7.48
C PRO A 79 18.80 20.86 -7.88
N TYR A 80 19.84 20.13 -8.26
CA TYR A 80 19.80 18.70 -8.51
C TYR A 80 20.76 17.98 -7.59
N ILE A 81 20.26 17.03 -6.81
CA ILE A 81 21.08 16.25 -5.87
C ILE A 81 21.66 15.06 -6.63
N VAL A 82 22.98 15.03 -6.78
CA VAL A 82 23.69 13.94 -7.47
C VAL A 82 23.97 12.79 -6.51
N SER A 83 24.43 13.12 -5.31
CA SER A 83 24.72 12.13 -4.29
C SER A 83 24.40 12.64 -2.90
N SER A 84 23.97 11.71 -2.06
CA SER A 84 23.68 11.94 -0.65
C SER A 84 24.42 10.90 0.18
N TYR A 85 25.08 11.36 1.23
CA TYR A 85 25.79 10.52 2.17
C TYR A 85 25.34 10.85 3.59
N LEU A 86 25.05 9.81 4.38
CA LEU A 86 24.74 9.91 5.80
C LEU A 86 25.88 9.28 6.58
N SER A 87 26.36 9.98 7.61
CA SER A 87 27.42 9.47 8.46
C SER A 87 26.95 8.25 9.26
N ASN A 88 27.86 7.31 9.53
CA ASN A 88 27.53 6.05 10.22
C ASN A 88 27.05 6.27 11.67
N ASP A 89 27.43 7.38 12.28
CA ASP A 89 26.96 7.80 13.59
C ASP A 89 25.61 8.53 13.53
N LEU A 90 25.13 8.97 12.36
CA LEU A 90 23.97 9.84 12.14
C LEU A 90 24.15 11.30 12.60
N HIS A 91 25.39 11.76 12.75
CA HIS A 91 25.68 13.15 13.12
C HIS A 91 25.49 14.15 11.97
N TYR A 92 25.79 13.79 10.73
CA TYR A 92 25.66 14.71 9.62
C TYR A 92 25.27 14.02 8.32
N ILE A 93 24.62 14.80 7.45
CA ILE A 93 24.31 14.42 6.08
C ILE A 93 25.11 15.33 5.15
N SER A 94 25.82 14.75 4.19
CA SER A 94 26.51 15.46 3.13
C SER A 94 25.78 15.29 1.80
N LEU A 95 25.52 16.38 1.11
CA LEU A 95 24.90 16.41 -0.21
C LEU A 95 25.86 17.03 -1.23
N ILE A 96 25.91 16.44 -2.41
CA ILE A 96 26.51 17.06 -3.60
C ILE A 96 25.37 17.52 -4.51
N VAL A 97 25.29 18.84 -4.68
CA VAL A 97 24.21 19.50 -5.41
C VAL A 97 24.79 20.21 -6.61
N ILE A 98 24.20 19.98 -7.78
CA ILE A 98 24.49 20.73 -9.00
C ILE A 98 23.36 21.74 -9.20
N SER A 99 23.74 22.99 -9.44
CA SER A 99 22.83 24.03 -9.92
C SER A 99 23.01 24.18 -11.42
N ALA A 100 21.89 24.22 -12.15
CA ALA A 100 21.88 24.50 -13.58
C ALA A 100 20.99 25.72 -13.89
N ASP A 101 21.38 26.51 -14.88
CA ASP A 101 20.59 27.67 -15.32
C ASP A 101 19.26 27.27 -16.01
N SER A 102 19.12 26.03 -16.50
CA SER A 102 17.89 25.50 -17.11
C SER A 102 17.51 24.11 -16.57
N GLU A 103 16.23 23.89 -16.25
CA GLU A 103 15.69 22.59 -15.83
C GLU A 103 15.85 21.49 -16.90
N ASN A 104 15.84 21.87 -18.19
CA ASN A 104 15.90 20.93 -19.31
C ASN A 104 17.28 20.32 -19.54
N ASP A 105 18.35 20.99 -19.11
CA ASP A 105 19.72 20.49 -19.27
C ASP A 105 20.02 19.32 -18.31
N ILE A 106 19.33 19.26 -17.17
CA ILE A 106 19.47 18.17 -16.19
C ILE A 106 18.67 16.94 -16.63
N LEU A 107 17.41 17.13 -17.03
CA LEU A 107 16.49 16.03 -17.40
C LEU A 107 16.88 15.33 -18.72
N SER A 108 17.64 15.99 -19.58
CA SER A 108 18.09 15.43 -20.87
C SER A 108 19.40 14.64 -20.79
N GLY A 109 20.00 14.50 -19.60
CA GLY A 109 21.32 13.86 -19.44
C GLY A 109 22.44 14.61 -20.16
N ARG A 110 22.23 15.87 -20.55
CA ARG A 110 23.20 16.67 -21.29
C ARG A 110 24.50 16.86 -20.52
N LEU A 111 24.44 16.97 -19.19
CA LEU A 111 25.65 17.04 -18.36
C LEU A 111 26.51 15.76 -18.48
N GLU A 112 25.90 14.59 -18.43
CA GLU A 112 26.60 13.30 -18.56
C GLU A 112 27.16 13.09 -19.97
N ASN A 113 26.42 13.52 -21.00
CA ASN A 113 26.86 13.49 -22.38
C ASN A 113 28.02 14.49 -22.63
N GLU A 114 27.93 15.73 -22.13
CA GLU A 114 28.98 16.76 -22.24
C GLU A 114 30.26 16.37 -21.45
N LEU A 115 30.13 15.64 -20.33
CA LEU A 115 31.26 15.09 -19.56
C LEU A 115 31.91 13.87 -20.24
N ASN A 116 31.13 13.00 -20.88
CA ASN A 116 31.64 11.85 -21.64
C ASN A 116 32.32 12.26 -22.95
N ASP A 117 31.87 13.34 -23.58
CA ASP A 117 32.53 13.92 -24.75
C ASP A 117 33.89 14.55 -24.39
N CYS A 118 34.07 15.02 -23.15
CA CYS A 118 35.36 15.52 -22.64
C CYS A 118 36.39 14.39 -22.41
N SER A 119 35.96 13.19 -21.99
CA SER A 119 36.87 12.06 -21.73
C SER A 119 37.32 11.35 -23.00
N THR A 120 36.64 11.57 -24.13
CA THR A 120 36.96 10.97 -25.44
C THR A 120 37.80 11.88 -26.35
N GLY A 121 38.32 13.00 -25.83
CA GLY A 121 39.45 13.74 -26.42
C GLY A 121 39.19 14.46 -27.74
N SER A 122 37.93 14.69 -28.15
CA SER A 122 37.66 15.19 -29.49
C SER A 122 37.45 16.70 -29.63
N LYS A 123 37.24 17.48 -28.55
CA LYS A 123 37.28 18.96 -28.57
C LYS A 123 37.64 19.52 -27.19
N GLU A 124 38.58 20.46 -27.12
CA GLU A 124 38.72 21.38 -25.97
C GLU A 124 37.44 22.23 -25.87
N TYR A 125 36.39 21.67 -25.27
CA TYR A 125 35.29 22.49 -24.79
C TYR A 125 35.81 23.27 -23.59
N ASP A 126 35.66 24.60 -23.62
CA ASP A 126 36.07 25.49 -22.54
C ASP A 126 35.46 25.01 -21.22
N LEU A 127 36.28 24.43 -20.33
CA LEU A 127 35.93 24.14 -18.94
C LEU A 127 35.29 25.35 -18.24
N LYS A 128 35.61 26.56 -18.71
CA LYS A 128 35.03 27.84 -18.29
C LYS A 128 33.55 28.00 -18.69
N SER A 129 33.14 27.46 -19.83
CA SER A 129 31.74 27.51 -20.29
C SER A 129 30.86 26.57 -19.47
N ILE A 130 31.37 25.37 -19.15
CA ILE A 130 30.70 24.37 -18.30
C ILE A 130 30.65 24.86 -16.85
N SER A 131 31.73 25.46 -16.32
CA SER A 131 31.74 26.02 -14.96
C SER A 131 30.81 27.22 -14.78
N ASN A 132 30.53 27.97 -15.87
CA ASN A 132 29.55 29.05 -15.84
C ASN A 132 28.11 28.51 -15.87
N LYS A 133 27.87 27.43 -16.61
CA LYS A 133 26.55 26.83 -16.82
C LYS A 133 26.11 25.94 -15.64
N TYR A 134 27.05 25.24 -15.01
CA TYR A 134 26.78 24.33 -13.89
C TYR A 134 27.68 24.66 -12.70
N LYS A 135 27.06 24.86 -11.53
CA LYS A 135 27.78 25.13 -10.28
C LYS A 135 27.63 23.95 -9.34
N LEU A 136 28.76 23.45 -8.85
CA LEU A 136 28.81 22.38 -7.88
C LEU A 136 28.83 22.94 -6.46
N TYR A 137 27.91 22.47 -5.63
CA TYR A 137 27.81 22.81 -4.22
C TYR A 137 27.97 21.55 -3.37
N LYS A 138 28.84 21.61 -2.37
CA LYS A 138 28.88 20.62 -1.28
C LYS A 138 28.15 21.23 -0.09
N MET A 139 27.06 20.60 0.32
CA MET A 139 26.28 20.99 1.48
C MET A 139 26.41 19.95 2.58
N THR A 140 26.51 20.39 3.83
CA THR A 140 26.54 19.51 5.00
C THR A 140 25.47 19.97 5.98
N PHE A 141 24.59 19.06 6.36
CA PHE A 141 23.51 19.28 7.32
C PHE A 141 23.86 18.57 8.61
N ASP A 142 23.71 19.28 9.72
CA ASP A 142 23.86 18.71 11.05
C ASP A 142 22.56 18.00 11.47
N THR A 143 22.66 16.71 11.81
CA THR A 143 21.53 15.86 12.19
C THR A 143 21.58 15.47 13.67
N VAL A 144 22.04 16.38 14.54
CA VAL A 144 22.08 16.20 16.01
C VAL A 144 20.81 15.60 16.60
N ILE A 145 19.62 16.00 16.11
CA ILE A 145 18.34 15.51 16.63
C ILE A 145 18.21 14.00 16.40
N ILE A 146 18.58 13.54 15.19
CA ILE A 146 18.55 12.12 14.82
C ILE A 146 19.57 11.36 15.66
N PHE A 147 20.79 11.88 15.80
CA PHE A 147 21.83 11.29 16.63
C PHE A 147 21.39 11.10 18.10
N ASN A 148 20.94 12.18 18.74
CA ASN A 148 20.59 12.20 20.16
C ASN A 148 19.37 11.31 20.47
N LYS A 149 18.42 11.21 19.54
CA LYS A 149 17.16 10.48 19.74
C LYS A 149 17.09 9.18 18.95
N LYS A 150 18.21 8.68 18.41
CA LYS A 150 18.26 7.51 17.52
C LYS A 150 17.54 6.27 18.07
N LYS A 151 17.74 5.94 19.35
CA LYS A 151 17.06 4.82 20.02
C LYS A 151 15.53 5.00 20.07
N LYS A 152 15.06 6.24 20.30
CA LYS A 152 13.63 6.57 20.34
C LYS A 152 13.02 6.53 18.94
N VAL A 153 13.70 7.11 17.95
CA VAL A 153 13.29 7.08 16.54
C VAL A 153 13.20 5.64 16.03
N LYS A 154 14.18 4.78 16.36
CA LYS A 154 14.15 3.35 16.06
C LYS A 154 12.91 2.68 16.66
N SER A 155 12.70 2.83 17.97
CA SER A 155 11.58 2.22 18.67
C SER A 155 10.23 2.66 18.07
N LEU A 156 10.11 3.95 17.75
CA LEU A 156 8.93 4.52 17.10
C LEU A 156 8.70 3.92 15.71
N ALA A 157 9.75 3.85 14.88
CA ALA A 157 9.67 3.28 13.54
C ALA A 157 9.22 1.82 13.55
N ILE A 158 9.74 1.01 14.48
CA ILE A 158 9.35 -0.40 14.64
C ILE A 158 7.86 -0.51 15.06
N LYS A 159 7.43 0.28 16.05
CA LYS A 159 6.04 0.27 16.51
C LYS A 159 5.08 0.68 15.40
N LEU A 160 5.41 1.73 14.65
CA LEU A 160 4.59 2.17 13.51
C LEU A 160 4.57 1.15 12.38
N GLY A 161 5.70 0.50 12.08
CA GLY A 161 5.72 -0.62 11.13
C GLY A 161 4.79 -1.76 11.54
N ASN A 162 4.75 -2.10 12.83
CA ASN A 162 3.82 -3.10 13.36
C ASN A 162 2.35 -2.66 13.26
N ILE A 163 2.06 -1.38 13.49
CA ILE A 163 0.70 -0.83 13.33
C ILE A 163 0.26 -0.94 11.86
N VAL A 164 1.09 -0.52 10.92
CA VAL A 164 0.77 -0.55 9.48
C VAL A 164 0.58 -2.00 8.99
N SER A 165 1.37 -2.94 9.49
CA SER A 165 1.20 -4.36 9.14
C SER A 165 -0.12 -4.93 9.66
N HIS A 166 -0.52 -4.57 10.88
CA HIS A 166 -1.79 -5.02 11.47
C HIS A 166 -2.99 -4.39 10.77
N ILE A 167 -2.91 -3.11 10.38
CA ILE A 167 -3.94 -2.46 9.55
C ILE A 167 -4.09 -3.20 8.22
N SER A 168 -2.97 -3.53 7.57
CA SER A 168 -2.98 -4.25 6.29
C SER A 168 -3.58 -5.65 6.44
N TYR A 169 -3.28 -6.35 7.54
CA TYR A 169 -3.85 -7.64 7.89
C TYR A 169 -5.37 -7.57 8.10
N ILE A 170 -5.85 -6.61 8.90
CA ILE A 170 -7.29 -6.37 9.13
C ILE A 170 -7.99 -6.06 7.81
N TYR A 171 -7.40 -5.18 7.00
CA TYR A 171 -7.94 -4.82 5.69
C TYR A 171 -8.03 -6.03 4.75
N GLY A 172 -7.03 -6.92 4.75
CA GLY A 172 -7.06 -8.19 4.04
C GLY A 172 -8.22 -9.10 4.50
N GLY A 173 -8.43 -9.21 5.81
CA GLY A 173 -9.56 -9.94 6.39
C GLY A 173 -10.92 -9.40 5.95
N ILE A 174 -11.11 -8.08 6.00
CA ILE A 174 -12.34 -7.41 5.57
C ILE A 174 -12.55 -7.59 4.06
N LYS A 175 -11.49 -7.48 3.25
CA LYS A 175 -11.56 -7.70 1.81
C LYS A 175 -12.00 -9.12 1.47
N ASN A 176 -11.47 -10.11 2.19
CA ASN A 176 -11.85 -11.51 1.99
C ASN A 176 -13.30 -11.76 2.41
N MET A 177 -13.73 -11.19 3.54
CA MET A 177 -15.14 -11.23 3.96
C MET A 177 -16.07 -10.64 2.90
N LYS A 178 -15.70 -9.49 2.33
CA LYS A 178 -16.45 -8.88 1.22
C LYS A 178 -16.51 -9.78 0.00
N SER A 179 -15.40 -10.40 -0.38
CA SER A 179 -15.33 -11.34 -1.51
C SER A 179 -16.27 -12.55 -1.32
N GLU A 180 -16.29 -13.16 -0.13
CA GLU A 180 -17.20 -14.26 0.20
C GLU A 180 -18.67 -13.83 0.12
N TYR A 181 -18.99 -12.64 0.64
CA TYR A 181 -20.33 -12.07 0.58
C TYR A 181 -20.78 -11.79 -0.86
N GLU A 182 -19.92 -11.21 -1.69
CA GLU A 182 -20.19 -10.97 -3.12
C GLU A 182 -20.42 -12.28 -3.87
N GLY A 183 -19.65 -13.33 -3.55
CA GLY A 183 -19.85 -14.68 -4.09
C GLY A 183 -21.25 -15.23 -3.77
N LYS A 184 -21.71 -15.09 -2.53
CA LYS A 184 -23.08 -15.45 -2.12
C LYS A 184 -24.14 -14.66 -2.90
N VAL A 185 -23.99 -13.34 -2.99
CA VAL A 185 -24.96 -12.46 -3.67
C VAL A 185 -25.04 -12.82 -5.15
N LYS A 186 -23.90 -13.13 -5.78
CA LYS A 186 -23.85 -13.58 -7.16
C LYS A 186 -24.64 -14.87 -7.38
N ILE A 187 -24.42 -15.91 -6.58
CA ILE A 187 -25.17 -17.18 -6.69
C ILE A 187 -26.68 -16.95 -6.56
N THR A 188 -27.07 -16.10 -5.61
CA THR A 188 -28.48 -15.75 -5.40
C THR A 188 -29.08 -15.02 -6.61
N ASN A 189 -28.35 -14.05 -7.15
CA ASN A 189 -28.78 -13.29 -8.32
C ASN A 189 -28.83 -14.15 -9.58
N ASP A 190 -27.89 -15.06 -9.78
CA ASP A 190 -27.86 -15.96 -10.93
C ASP A 190 -29.08 -16.90 -10.90
N ASN A 191 -29.47 -17.40 -9.73
CA ASN A 191 -30.70 -18.18 -9.57
C ASN A 191 -31.97 -17.35 -9.81
N LEU A 192 -32.01 -16.10 -9.32
CA LEU A 192 -33.14 -15.20 -9.56
C LEU A 192 -33.28 -14.80 -11.03
N LYS A 193 -32.16 -14.64 -11.76
CA LYS A 193 -32.18 -14.39 -13.20
C LYS A 193 -32.77 -15.55 -13.99
N LYS A 194 -32.33 -16.78 -13.71
CA LYS A 194 -32.92 -17.99 -14.31
C LYS A 194 -34.42 -18.07 -14.04
N PHE A 195 -34.84 -17.70 -12.83
CA PHE A 195 -36.27 -17.66 -12.53
C PHE A 195 -37.00 -16.58 -13.34
N SER A 196 -36.42 -15.39 -13.49
CA SER A 196 -36.96 -14.31 -14.34
C SER A 196 -37.13 -14.76 -15.80
N GLU A 197 -36.13 -15.45 -16.36
CA GLU A 197 -36.19 -16.02 -17.71
C GLU A 197 -37.37 -17.01 -17.84
N VAL A 198 -37.55 -17.91 -16.87
CA VAL A 198 -38.70 -18.82 -16.84
C VAL A 198 -40.03 -18.05 -16.74
N MET A 199 -40.10 -16.95 -15.98
CA MET A 199 -41.34 -16.16 -15.88
C MET A 199 -41.68 -15.46 -17.20
N GLU A 200 -40.69 -15.01 -17.96
CA GLU A 200 -40.88 -14.46 -19.30
C GLU A 200 -41.46 -15.51 -20.25
N ASP A 201 -40.98 -16.76 -20.20
CA ASP A 201 -41.52 -17.88 -21.00
C ASP A 201 -43.01 -18.17 -20.71
N PHE A 202 -43.45 -17.94 -19.48
CA PHE A 202 -44.85 -18.08 -19.06
C PHE A 202 -45.68 -16.77 -19.15
N ALA A 203 -45.12 -15.71 -19.76
CA ALA A 203 -45.74 -14.39 -19.90
C ALA A 203 -46.17 -13.74 -18.56
N VAL A 204 -45.39 -13.96 -17.51
CA VAL A 204 -45.60 -13.36 -16.17
C VAL A 204 -44.65 -12.19 -15.99
N PHE A 205 -45.20 -10.97 -15.84
CA PHE A 205 -44.42 -9.72 -15.74
C PHE A 205 -44.25 -9.20 -14.30
N THR A 206 -44.60 -10.01 -13.30
CA THR A 206 -44.42 -9.67 -11.89
C THR A 206 -42.97 -9.95 -11.45
N PRO A 207 -42.45 -9.20 -10.45
CA PRO A 207 -41.13 -9.50 -9.90
C PRO A 207 -41.07 -10.93 -9.32
N PRO A 208 -39.94 -11.64 -9.46
CA PRO A 208 -39.75 -12.99 -8.92
C PRO A 208 -40.18 -13.18 -7.47
N ILE A 209 -39.85 -12.20 -6.62
CA ILE A 209 -40.16 -12.26 -5.19
C ILE A 209 -41.68 -12.25 -4.94
N THR A 210 -42.44 -11.57 -5.79
CA THR A 210 -43.89 -11.43 -5.66
C THR A 210 -44.59 -12.76 -5.93
N GLU A 211 -44.17 -13.50 -6.95
CA GLU A 211 -44.71 -14.84 -7.24
C GLU A 211 -44.41 -15.85 -6.13
N PHE A 212 -43.21 -15.78 -5.52
CA PHE A 212 -42.91 -16.58 -4.32
C PHE A 212 -43.80 -16.21 -3.13
N ILE A 213 -44.05 -14.91 -2.90
CA ILE A 213 -44.95 -14.46 -1.83
C ILE A 213 -46.38 -14.92 -2.08
N ILE A 214 -46.90 -14.79 -3.31
CA ILE A 214 -48.24 -15.27 -3.67
C ILE A 214 -48.34 -16.78 -3.43
N THR A 215 -47.34 -17.54 -3.88
CA THR A 215 -47.26 -18.99 -3.64
C THR A 215 -47.25 -19.32 -2.15
N PHE A 216 -46.49 -18.58 -1.35
CA PHE A 216 -46.40 -18.77 0.10
C PHE A 216 -47.72 -18.48 0.82
N VAL A 217 -48.39 -17.38 0.45
CA VAL A 217 -49.64 -16.95 1.08
C VAL A 217 -50.83 -17.82 0.66
N THR A 218 -50.90 -18.19 -0.62
CA THR A 218 -52.03 -18.97 -1.16
C THR A 218 -51.85 -20.48 -0.98
N GLY A 219 -50.63 -20.94 -0.73
CA GLY A 219 -50.27 -22.36 -0.71
C GLY A 219 -50.30 -23.02 -2.09
N LEU A 220 -50.63 -22.28 -3.15
CA LEU A 220 -50.77 -22.78 -4.51
C LEU A 220 -49.68 -22.16 -5.39
N PRO A 221 -48.66 -22.93 -5.81
CA PRO A 221 -47.60 -22.38 -6.64
C PRO A 221 -48.13 -22.02 -8.03
N THR A 222 -47.69 -20.89 -8.60
CA THR A 222 -47.99 -20.52 -9.99
C THR A 222 -47.33 -21.51 -10.96
N GLN A 223 -47.79 -21.62 -12.21
CA GLN A 223 -47.19 -22.55 -13.19
C GLN A 223 -45.70 -22.25 -13.44
N SER A 224 -45.33 -20.98 -13.49
CA SER A 224 -43.93 -20.52 -13.57
C SER A 224 -43.09 -20.96 -12.38
N VAL A 225 -43.61 -20.80 -11.16
CA VAL A 225 -42.95 -21.21 -9.90
C VAL A 225 -42.77 -22.72 -9.85
N ARG A 226 -43.80 -23.50 -10.22
CA ARG A 226 -43.70 -24.97 -10.31
C ARG A 226 -42.62 -25.40 -11.30
N HIS A 227 -42.63 -24.81 -12.50
CA HIS A 227 -41.66 -25.13 -13.53
C HIS A 227 -40.22 -24.84 -13.05
N TYR A 228 -39.99 -23.66 -12.49
CA TYR A 228 -38.67 -23.28 -11.97
C TYR A 228 -38.20 -24.20 -10.83
N LEU A 229 -39.06 -24.47 -9.84
CA LEU A 229 -38.69 -25.33 -8.70
C LEU A 229 -38.42 -26.78 -9.13
N SER A 230 -39.22 -27.32 -10.06
CA SER A 230 -39.09 -28.71 -10.50
C SER A 230 -38.00 -28.94 -11.54
N ASN A 231 -37.81 -28.02 -12.49
CA ASN A 231 -36.94 -28.25 -13.66
C ASN A 231 -35.59 -27.53 -13.58
N GLU A 232 -35.56 -26.29 -13.10
CA GLU A 232 -34.35 -25.45 -13.07
C GLU A 232 -33.58 -25.57 -11.76
N LEU A 233 -34.25 -25.28 -10.63
CA LEU A 233 -33.59 -25.30 -9.32
C LEU A 233 -33.39 -26.75 -8.83
N ARG A 234 -34.43 -27.58 -8.95
CA ARG A 234 -34.48 -28.97 -8.48
C ARG A 234 -34.16 -29.12 -6.98
N GLU A 235 -34.48 -30.29 -6.42
CA GLU A 235 -34.15 -30.56 -5.01
C GLU A 235 -32.63 -30.57 -4.76
N LYS A 236 -31.87 -31.14 -5.69
CA LYS A 236 -30.40 -31.21 -5.59
C LYS A 236 -29.74 -29.82 -5.70
N GLY A 237 -30.26 -28.94 -6.56
CA GLY A 237 -29.72 -27.58 -6.70
C GLY A 237 -30.07 -26.73 -5.48
N LEU A 238 -31.28 -26.87 -4.93
CA LEU A 238 -31.67 -26.22 -3.69
C LEU A 238 -30.79 -26.66 -2.50
N LYS A 239 -30.59 -27.97 -2.29
CA LYS A 239 -29.71 -28.50 -1.24
C LYS A 239 -28.26 -28.02 -1.39
N ASN A 240 -27.77 -27.97 -2.63
CA ASN A 240 -26.42 -27.45 -2.90
C ASN A 240 -26.33 -25.94 -2.62
N TRP A 241 -27.37 -25.18 -2.96
CA TRP A 241 -27.43 -23.75 -2.70
C TRP A 241 -27.44 -23.47 -1.19
N GLU A 242 -28.28 -24.17 -0.43
CA GLU A 242 -28.34 -24.11 1.04
C GLU A 242 -26.97 -24.45 1.65
N ARG A 243 -26.38 -25.58 1.28
CA ARG A 243 -25.05 -25.98 1.78
C ARG A 243 -23.98 -24.92 1.48
N THR A 244 -23.98 -24.33 0.30
CA THR A 244 -23.05 -23.26 -0.04
C THR A 244 -23.29 -22.02 0.83
N LEU A 245 -24.54 -21.65 1.09
CA LEU A 245 -24.88 -20.55 1.99
C LEU A 245 -24.35 -20.82 3.41
N ASP A 246 -24.61 -21.98 3.99
CA ASP A 246 -24.14 -22.33 5.33
C ASP A 246 -22.62 -22.28 5.47
N VAL A 247 -21.91 -22.79 4.45
CA VAL A 247 -20.45 -22.74 4.39
C VAL A 247 -19.97 -21.29 4.32
N THR A 248 -20.57 -20.45 3.47
CA THR A 248 -20.18 -19.03 3.36
C THR A 248 -20.42 -18.26 4.67
N TYR A 249 -21.54 -18.49 5.35
CA TYR A 249 -21.82 -17.85 6.64
C TYR A 249 -20.82 -18.30 7.71
N SER A 250 -20.53 -19.60 7.78
CA SER A 250 -19.54 -20.14 8.70
C SER A 250 -18.14 -19.57 8.42
N ASN A 251 -17.77 -19.41 7.15
CA ASN A 251 -16.49 -18.82 6.75
C ASN A 251 -16.41 -17.33 7.10
N ILE A 252 -17.46 -16.56 6.82
CA ILE A 252 -17.54 -15.14 7.21
C ILE A 252 -17.44 -14.99 8.74
N GLN A 253 -18.15 -15.82 9.49
CA GLN A 253 -18.08 -15.81 10.95
C GLN A 253 -16.67 -16.11 11.46
N LYS A 254 -16.01 -17.13 10.91
CA LYS A 254 -14.61 -17.45 11.24
C LYS A 254 -13.67 -16.29 10.90
N LEU A 255 -13.81 -15.67 9.73
CA LEU A 255 -13.01 -14.49 9.34
C LEU A 255 -13.13 -13.35 10.36
N ILE A 256 -14.33 -13.10 10.87
CA ILE A 256 -14.56 -12.06 11.88
C ILE A 256 -13.91 -12.42 13.21
N ILE A 257 -14.24 -13.61 13.74
CA ILE A 257 -13.88 -14.01 15.12
C ILE A 257 -12.40 -14.36 15.24
N GLU A 258 -11.82 -15.06 14.26
CA GLU A 258 -10.45 -15.58 14.35
C GLU A 258 -9.40 -14.61 13.79
N PHE A 259 -9.78 -13.73 12.87
CA PHE A 259 -8.82 -12.86 12.16
C PHE A 259 -9.05 -11.37 12.46
N VAL A 260 -10.23 -10.85 12.14
CA VAL A 260 -10.49 -9.40 12.24
C VAL A 260 -10.49 -8.93 13.70
N GLN A 261 -11.23 -9.59 14.58
CA GLN A 261 -11.32 -9.20 15.99
C GLN A 261 -9.96 -9.25 16.70
N PRO A 262 -9.18 -10.35 16.65
CA PRO A 262 -7.85 -10.39 17.27
C PRO A 262 -6.88 -9.40 16.63
N GLY A 263 -7.03 -9.10 15.33
CA GLY A 263 -6.28 -8.04 14.66
C GLY A 263 -6.55 -6.67 15.28
N CYS A 264 -7.82 -6.33 15.50
CA CYS A 264 -8.24 -5.07 16.14
C CYS A 264 -7.75 -4.98 17.59
N GLU A 265 -7.83 -6.06 18.37
CA GLU A 265 -7.34 -6.09 19.75
C GLU A 265 -5.83 -5.84 19.84
N ARG A 266 -5.04 -6.49 18.97
CA ARG A 266 -3.59 -6.24 18.88
C ARG A 266 -3.28 -4.82 18.43
N LEU A 267 -4.02 -4.30 17.44
CA LEU A 267 -3.86 -2.93 16.98
C LEU A 267 -4.13 -1.93 18.11
N LEU A 268 -5.20 -2.15 18.90
CA LEU A 268 -5.53 -1.32 20.06
C LEU A 268 -4.40 -1.33 21.09
N PHE A 269 -3.79 -2.49 21.34
CA PHE A 269 -2.63 -2.61 22.22
C PHE A 269 -1.45 -1.76 21.72
N TYR A 270 -1.06 -1.88 20.44
CA TYR A 270 0.04 -1.09 19.87
C TYR A 270 -0.23 0.41 19.86
N LEU A 271 -1.48 0.83 19.61
CA LEU A 271 -1.89 2.23 19.67
C LEU A 271 -1.86 2.78 21.09
N SER A 272 -2.26 1.98 22.08
CA SER A 272 -2.22 2.37 23.50
C SER A 272 -0.78 2.56 23.97
N ASP A 273 0.12 1.68 23.55
CA ASP A 273 1.56 1.79 23.79
C ASP A 273 2.13 3.06 23.12
N LEU A 274 1.81 3.31 21.85
CA LEU A 274 2.20 4.53 21.14
C LEU A 274 1.68 5.80 21.84
N LEU A 275 0.44 5.77 22.34
CA LEU A 275 -0.13 6.87 23.11
C LEU A 275 0.63 7.11 24.43
N GLY A 276 1.13 6.05 25.06
CA GLY A 276 2.07 6.14 26.18
C GLY A 276 3.36 6.88 25.81
N PHE A 277 3.94 6.60 24.64
CA PHE A 277 5.11 7.32 24.13
C PHE A 277 4.83 8.81 23.91
N CYS A 278 3.66 9.17 23.38
CA CYS A 278 3.28 10.57 23.17
C CYS A 278 3.09 11.32 24.49
N LYS A 279 2.51 10.68 25.51
CA LYS A 279 2.27 11.28 26.83
C LYS A 279 3.55 11.50 27.64
N TRP A 280 4.62 10.77 27.36
CA TRP A 280 5.89 10.92 28.08
C TRP A 280 6.65 12.23 27.74
N TYR A 281 6.09 13.10 26.90
CA TYR A 281 6.66 14.41 26.60
C TYR A 281 5.71 15.58 26.92
N VAL A 282 4.80 15.38 27.88
CA VAL A 282 4.18 16.48 28.67
C VAL A 282 4.82 16.51 30.05
#